data_AF-A0A2T5XTU4-F1
#
_entry.id   AF-A0A2T5XTU4-F1
#
_cell.length_a   1.000
_cell.length_b   1.000
_cell.length_c   1.000
_cell.angle_alpha   90.00
_cell.angle_beta   90.00
_cell.angle_gamma   90.00
#
_symmetry.space_group_name_H-M   'P 1'
#
loop_
_entity.id
_entity.type
_entity.pdbx_description
1 polymer ?
#
loop_
_entity_poly.entity_id
_entity_poly.type
_entity_poly.pdbx_seq_one_letter_code
_entity_poly.pdbx_strand_id
1 'polypeptide(L)' 'MEALFNWCCEVMHILAHFIGLTYKEVNAIVFIFLMPMIDIALLLLFVIKYVQYREKKRFIKQLESRN' A
#
# COMPACT_ATOMS: atom_id res chain seq x y z
N MET A 1 15.79 10.99 -8.59
CA MET A 1 15.49 10.59 -7.19
C MET A 1 15.31 11.79 -6.28
N GLU A 2 16.17 12.81 -6.38
CA GLU A 2 16.09 14.02 -5.54
C GLU A 2 14.76 14.76 -5.65
N ALA A 3 14.16 14.87 -6.84
CA ALA A 3 12.86 15.53 -7.01
C ALA A 3 11.73 14.87 -6.19
N LEU A 4 11.68 13.54 -6.16
CA LEU A 4 10.67 12.79 -5.39
C LEU A 4 10.94 12.87 -3.88
N PHE A 5 12.22 12.84 -3.50
CA PHE A 5 12.61 12.99 -2.10
C PHE A 5 12.28 14.39 -1.57
N ASN A 6 12.62 15.44 -2.32
CA ASN A 6 12.32 16.83 -1.97
C ASN A 6 10.80 17.06 -1.88
N TRP A 7 10.04 16.52 -2.84
CA TRP A 7 8.58 16.59 -2.79
C TRP A 7 8.01 15.88 -1.55
N CYS A 8 8.53 14.69 -1.21
CA CYS A 8 8.13 13.99 0.02
C CYS A 8 8.43 14.83 1.28
N CYS A 9 9.63 15.41 1.37
CA CYS A 9 10.00 16.31 2.47
C CYS A 9 9.07 17.53 2.56
N GLU A 10 8.68 18.11 1.43
CA GLU A 10 7.75 19.25 1.39
C GLU A 10 6.36 18.86 1.90
N VAL A 11 5.83 17.71 1.47
CA VAL A 11 4.57 17.17 1.97
C VAL A 11 4.65 16.91 3.48
N MET A 12 5.74 16.34 3.99
CA MET A 12 5.94 16.13 5.43
C MET A 12 6.01 17.43 6.21
N HIS A 13 6.64 18.48 5.66
CA HIS A 13 6.68 19.81 6.28
C HIS A 13 5.30 20.46 6.35
N ILE A 14 4.50 20.36 5.28
CA ILE A 14 3.12 20.87 5.27
C ILE A 14 2.27 20.13 6.31
N LEU A 15 2.40 18.81 6.38
CA LEU A 15 1.67 17.99 7.34
C LEU A 15 2.07 18.31 8.79
N ALA A 16 3.37 18.51 9.03
CA ALA A 16 3.92 18.94 10.31
C ALA A 16 3.33 20.29 10.75
N HIS A 17 3.29 21.27 9.86
CA HIS A 17 2.67 22.56 10.13
C HIS A 17 1.16 22.45 10.42
N PHE A 18 0.44 21.58 9.72
CA PHE A 18 -1.00 21.40 9.90
C PHE A 18 -1.35 20.73 11.24
N ILE A 19 -0.57 19.74 11.67
CA ILE A 19 -0.80 18.97 12.90
C ILE A 19 -0.14 19.66 14.11
N GLY A 20 0.75 20.64 13.87
CA GLY A 20 1.53 21.31 14.92
C GLY A 20 2.65 20.44 15.50
N LEU A 21 3.08 19.42 14.76
CA LEU A 21 4.15 18.50 15.13
C LEU A 21 5.45 18.87 14.43
N THR A 22 6.58 18.40 14.94
CA THR A 22 7.87 18.56 14.26
C THR A 22 7.97 17.64 13.04
N TYR A 23 8.80 18.01 12.06
CA TYR A 23 9.10 17.16 10.91
C TYR A 23 9.53 15.75 11.33
N LYS A 24 10.34 15.63 12.39
CA LYS A 24 10.84 14.35 12.90
C LYS A 24 9.70 13.46 13.42
N GLU A 25 8.74 14.03 14.12
CA GLU A 25 7.58 13.30 14.66
C GLU A 25 6.63 12.84 13.55
N VAL A 26 6.32 13.73 12.59
CA VAL A 26 5.51 13.36 11.42
C VAL A 26 6.17 12.26 10.61
N ASN A 27 7.48 12.39 10.37
CA ASN A 27 8.24 11.40 9.65
C ASN A 27 8.18 10.03 10.36
N ALA A 28 8.33 10.01 11.69
CA ALA A 28 8.19 8.79 12.47
C ALA A 28 6.77 8.19 12.35
N ILE A 29 5.72 9.00 12.45
CA ILE A 29 4.33 8.52 12.33
C ILE A 29 4.09 7.89 10.96
N VAL A 30 4.55 8.55 9.89
CA VAL A 30 4.34 8.08 8.52
C VAL A 30 5.10 6.78 8.26
N PHE A 31 6.37 6.69 8.67
CA PHE A 31 7.16 5.48 8.44
C PHE A 31 6.82 4.31 9.37
N ILE A 32 6.40 4.57 10.61
CA ILE A 32 6.11 3.52 11.60
C ILE A 32 4.66 3.03 11.50
N PHE A 33 3.71 3.88 11.12
CA PHE A 33 2.30 3.51 11.07
C PHE A 33 1.75 3.53 9.64
N LEU A 34 1.85 4.66 8.94
CA LEU A 34 1.16 4.81 7.65
C LEU A 34 1.71 3.85 6.59
N MET A 35 3.04 3.78 6.44
CA MET A 35 3.71 2.91 5.47
C MET A 35 3.37 1.42 5.70
N PRO A 36 3.56 0.85 6.90
CA PRO A 36 3.20 -0.56 7.12
C PRO A 36 1.70 -0.82 7.00
N MET A 37 0.82 0.13 7.37
CA MET A 37 -0.61 -0.04 7.14
C MET A 37 -0.96 -0.14 5.65
N ILE A 38 -0.32 0.68 4.81
CA ILE A 38 -0.47 0.62 3.35
C ILE A 38 0.04 -0.73 2.82
N ASP A 39 1.22 -1.17 3.26
CA ASP A 39 1.81 -2.43 2.82
C ASP A 39 0.93 -3.63 3.21
N ILE A 40 0.39 -3.64 4.43
CA ILE A 40 -0.54 -4.67 4.90
C ILE A 40 -1.82 -4.65 4.08
N ALA A 41 -2.41 -3.48 3.82
CA ALA A 41 -3.61 -3.36 3.01
C ALA A 41 -3.37 -3.89 1.58
N LEU A 42 -2.23 -3.54 0.98
CA LEU A 42 -1.86 -4.00 -0.35
C LEU A 42 -1.65 -5.52 -0.37
N LEU A 43 -1.00 -6.08 0.65
CA LEU A 43 -0.80 -7.51 0.80
C LEU A 43 -2.14 -8.25 0.94
N LEU A 44 -3.07 -7.74 1.74
CA LEU A 44 -4.40 -8.34 1.89
C LEU A 44 -5.18 -8.32 0.58
N LEU A 45 -5.18 -7.19 -0.14
CA LEU A 45 -5.80 -7.09 -1.46
C LEU A 45 -5.18 -8.07 -2.45
N PHE A 46 -3.85 -8.21 -2.42
CA PHE A 46 -3.13 -9.17 -3.24
C PHE A 46 -3.55 -10.60 -2.94
N VAL A 47 -3.59 -10.99 -1.66
CA VAL A 47 -3.99 -12.35 -1.23
C VAL A 47 -5.43 -12.65 -1.65
N ILE A 48 -6.37 -11.73 -1.41
CA ILE A 48 -7.77 -11.91 -1.80
C ILE A 48 -7.88 -12.13 -3.30
N LYS A 49 -7.23 -11.26 -4.09
CA LYS A 49 -7.29 -11.34 -5.56
C LYS A 49 -6.60 -12.58 -6.08
N TYR A 50 -5.51 -13.01 -5.45
CA TYR A 50 -4.80 -14.25 -5.78
C TYR A 50 -5.68 -15.49 -5.54
N VAL A 51 -6.37 -15.56 -4.40
CA VAL A 51 -7.30 -16.67 -4.09
C VAL A 51 -8.43 -16.71 -5.11
N GLN A 52 -9.10 -15.58 -5.36
CA GLN A 52 -10.16 -15.48 -6.36
C GLN A 52 -9.70 -15.90 -7.76
N TYR A 53 -8.48 -15.48 -8.16
CA TYR A 53 -7.90 -15.86 -9.44
C TYR A 53 -7.66 -17.38 -9.53
N ARG A 54 -7.15 -17.98 -8.46
CA ARG A 54 -6.89 -19.42 -8.42
C ARG A 54 -8.19 -20.23 -8.53
N GLU A 55 -9.26 -19.80 -7.85
CA GLU A 55 -10.57 -20.45 -7.94
C GLU A 55 -11.15 -20.37 -9.36
N LYS A 56 -11.13 -19.18 -9.97
CA LYS A 56 -11.59 -19.00 -11.36
C LYS A 56 -10.81 -19.88 -12.33
N LYS A 57 -9.49 -19.99 -12.18
CA LYS A 57 -8.64 -20.84 -13.02
C LYS A 57 -8.98 -22.33 -12.89
N ARG A 58 -9.33 -22.81 -11.68
CA ARG A 58 -9.77 -24.19 -11.47
C ARG A 58 -11.10 -24.46 -12.14
N PHE A 59 -12.04 -23.54 -12.04
CA PHE A 59 -13.35 -23.65 -12.68
C PHE A 59 -13.25 -23.73 -14.21
N ILE A 60 -12.43 -22.85 -14.83
CA ILE A 60 -12.20 -22.87 -16.28
C ILE A 60 -11.63 -24.22 -16.74
N LYS A 61 -10.62 -24.75 -16.04
CA LYS A 61 -10.06 -26.07 -16.36
C LYS A 61 -11.07 -27.20 -16.30
N GLN A 62 -12.00 -27.16 -15.34
CA GLN A 62 -13.07 -28.17 -15.23
C GLN A 62 -14.05 -28.09 -16.40
N LEU A 63 -14.38 -26.88 -16.87
CA LEU A 63 -15.21 -26.70 -18.06
C LEU A 63 -14.52 -27.21 -19.32
N GLU A 64 -13.23 -26.88 -19.51
CA GLU A 64 -12.44 -27.36 -20.65
C GLU A 64 -12.34 -28.89 -20.68
N SER A 65 -12.23 -29.56 -19.53
CA SER A 65 -12.16 -31.03 -19.47
C SER A 65 -13.49 -31.76 -19.73
N ARG A 66 -14.62 -31.04 -19.78
CA ARG A 66 -15.96 -31.59 -19.97
C ARG A 66 -16.49 -31.44 -21.41
N ASN A 67 -15.85 -30.62 -22.23
CA ASN A 67 -16.10 -30.48 -23.67
C ASN A 67 -15.15 -31.37 -24.46
#